data_AF-A0A1Y3AYS7-F1
#
_entry.id   AF-A0A1Y3AYS7-F1
#
_cell.length_a   1.000
_cell.length_b   1.000
_cell.length_c   1.000
_cell.angle_alpha   90.00
_cell.angle_beta   90.00
_cell.angle_gamma   90.00
#
_symmetry.space_group_name_H-M   'P 1'
#
loop_
_entity.id
_entity.type
_entity.pdbx_description
1 polymer ?
#
loop_
_entity_poly.entity_id
_entity_poly.type
_entity_poly.pdbx_seq_one_letter_code
_entity_poly.pdbx_strand_id
1 'polypeptide(L)'
;MPDIDFRKDFILLLNVQTKNQDQEEQTIGFSTIDAINRIFDNDNDHLIPINIAQYEHDNDNDHRYDELKLIFDIPVDLNETHVRGFRLLTFFQYRLSERIQLEMESLADLMVNDHSPGQYARIEGHLEFIQRKPFHHRGYEFRYNQSIIPLDEKIYLEDILLQYSRRKCKSSVLF
;
A
#
# COMPACT_ATOMS: atom_id res chain seq x y z
N MET A 1 -22.23 -8.24 -1.20
CA MET A 1 -21.13 -7.33 -0.87
C MET A 1 -19.83 -8.13 -0.82
N PRO A 2 -18.72 -7.64 -1.40
CA PRO A 2 -17.42 -8.26 -1.23
C PRO A 2 -17.00 -8.29 0.25
N ASP A 3 -16.13 -9.22 0.58
CA ASP A 3 -15.46 -9.33 1.87
C ASP A 3 -14.00 -8.89 1.67
N ILE A 4 -13.55 -7.92 2.47
CA ILE A 4 -12.23 -7.31 2.38
C ILE A 4 -11.48 -7.64 3.67
N ASP A 5 -10.33 -8.28 3.50
CA ASP A 5 -9.46 -8.68 4.60
C ASP A 5 -8.12 -7.96 4.44
N PHE A 6 -7.82 -7.03 5.36
CA PHE A 6 -6.60 -6.25 5.28
C PHE A 6 -5.41 -7.13 5.68
N ARG A 7 -4.46 -7.34 4.76
CA ARG A 7 -3.31 -8.23 5.01
C ARG A 7 -2.33 -7.67 6.03
N LYS A 8 -2.47 -6.40 6.40
CA LYS A 8 -1.56 -5.67 7.29
C LYS A 8 -0.14 -5.57 6.73
N ASP A 9 -0.02 -5.87 5.44
CA ASP A 9 1.17 -5.69 4.64
C ASP A 9 1.15 -4.30 4.02
N PHE A 10 2.24 -3.54 4.16
CA PHE A 10 2.37 -2.24 3.51
C PHE A 10 3.83 -1.87 3.25
N ILE A 11 4.02 -0.97 2.27
CA ILE A 11 5.29 -0.34 1.92
C ILE A 11 5.08 1.16 2.01
N LEU A 12 5.87 1.83 2.85
CA LEU A 12 5.87 3.26 3.03
C LEU A 12 7.15 3.84 2.44
N LEU A 13 7.01 4.83 1.56
CA LEU A 13 8.10 5.65 1.07
C LEU A 13 7.87 7.10 1.50
N LEU A 14 8.94 7.77 1.89
CA LEU A 14 8.95 9.19 2.22
C LEU A 14 9.91 9.91 1.31
N ASN A 15 9.46 11.03 0.75
CA ASN A 15 10.31 11.95 0.02
C ASN A 15 10.80 13.00 1.02
N VAL A 16 12.11 12.98 1.29
CA VAL A 16 12.76 13.84 2.27
C VAL A 16 13.76 14.77 1.58
N GLN A 17 13.86 15.99 2.08
CA GLN A 17 14.79 17.00 1.58
C GLN A 17 15.58 17.62 2.73
N THR A 18 16.90 17.53 2.66
CA THR A 18 17.80 18.11 3.66
C THR A 18 17.91 19.62 3.48
N LYS A 19 17.74 20.39 4.57
CA LYS A 19 17.73 21.87 4.55
C LYS A 19 19.03 22.51 4.07
N ASN A 20 20.14 21.80 4.18
CA ASN A 20 21.45 22.30 3.78
C ASN A 20 21.80 21.99 2.31
N GLN A 21 20.96 21.22 1.62
CA GLN A 21 21.13 20.81 0.22
C GLN A 21 19.80 20.98 -0.50
N ASP A 22 19.48 22.20 -0.91
CA ASP A 22 18.21 22.59 -1.56
C ASP A 22 17.89 21.83 -2.87
N GLN A 23 18.78 20.96 -3.37
CA GLN A 23 18.61 20.26 -4.65
C GLN A 23 18.60 18.73 -4.59
N GLU A 24 18.81 18.10 -3.43
CA GLU A 24 18.81 16.64 -3.33
C GLU A 24 17.58 16.18 -2.53
N GLU A 25 16.56 15.70 -3.26
CA GLU A 25 15.47 14.91 -2.67
C GLU A 25 15.91 13.46 -2.59
N GLN A 26 15.82 12.87 -1.40
CA GLN A 26 16.07 11.45 -1.16
C GLN A 26 14.74 10.76 -0.88
N THR A 27 14.60 9.53 -1.36
CA THR A 27 13.48 8.66 -0.99
C THR A 27 13.97 7.67 0.04
N ILE A 28 13.32 7.63 1.21
CA ILE A 28 13.59 6.63 2.25
C ILE A 28 12.35 5.75 2.45
N GLY A 29 12.53 4.48 2.78
CA GLY A 29 11.49 3.47 2.74
C GLY A 29 11.46 2.54 3.94
N PHE A 30 10.26 2.11 4.29
CA PHE A 30 9.99 1.06 5.27
C PHE A 30 8.92 0.11 4.70
N SER A 31 8.99 -1.17 5.06
CA SER A 31 7.96 -2.15 4.72
C SER A 31 7.71 -3.10 5.88
N THR A 32 6.52 -3.69 5.97
CA THR A 32 6.30 -4.89 6.82
C THR A 32 6.72 -6.18 6.12
N ILE A 33 7.06 -6.12 4.83
CA ILE A 33 7.49 -7.25 4.03
C ILE A 33 9.02 -7.32 4.06
N ASP A 34 9.56 -8.35 4.71
CA ASP A 34 11.01 -8.53 4.90
C ASP A 34 11.82 -8.47 3.61
N ALA A 35 11.31 -9.06 2.52
CA ALA A 35 11.98 -9.05 1.22
C ALA A 35 12.19 -7.61 0.70
N ILE A 36 11.25 -6.70 0.99
CA ILE A 36 11.34 -5.29 0.60
C ILE A 36 12.30 -4.53 1.52
N ASN A 37 12.27 -4.80 2.83
CA ASN A 37 13.22 -4.19 3.77
C ASN A 37 14.68 -4.48 3.42
N ARG A 38 14.97 -5.72 2.97
CA ARG A 38 16.31 -6.08 2.47
C ARG A 38 16.75 -5.24 1.27
N ILE A 39 15.81 -4.77 0.44
CA ILE A 39 16.12 -3.90 -0.70
C ILE A 39 16.50 -2.51 -0.17
N PHE A 40 15.73 -1.95 0.77
CA PHE A 40 16.05 -0.67 1.39
C PHE A 40 17.37 -0.69 2.17
N ASP A 41 17.70 -1.81 2.81
CA ASP A 41 18.98 -2.00 3.52
C ASP A 41 20.19 -1.92 2.57
N ASN A 42 20.07 -2.46 1.36
CA ASN A 42 21.18 -2.47 0.39
C ASN A 42 21.48 -1.07 -0.17
N ASP A 43 20.45 -0.24 -0.30
CA ASP A 43 20.56 1.10 -0.90
C ASP A 43 20.79 2.20 0.17
N ASN A 44 20.91 1.84 1.46
CA ASN A 44 20.99 2.75 2.61
C ASN A 44 19.79 3.71 2.75
N ASP A 45 18.66 3.37 2.15
CA ASP A 45 17.41 4.15 2.16
C ASP A 45 16.42 3.61 3.22
N HIS A 46 16.88 2.78 4.14
CA HIS A 46 16.02 2.14 5.15
C HIS A 46 15.58 3.12 6.24
N LEU A 47 14.26 3.19 6.43
CA LEU A 47 13.59 3.91 7.51
C LEU A 47 13.10 2.92 8.57
N ILE A 48 13.34 3.22 9.85
CA ILE A 48 12.79 2.44 10.98
C ILE A 48 11.73 3.29 11.68
N PRO A 49 10.43 2.99 11.52
CA PRO A 49 9.38 3.67 12.27
C PRO A 49 9.52 3.42 13.78
N ILE A 50 9.22 4.42 14.60
CA ILE A 50 9.20 4.28 16.07
C ILE A 50 7.99 3.44 16.50
N ASN A 51 6.85 3.65 15.84
CA ASN A 51 5.61 2.96 16.15
C ASN A 51 4.75 2.80 14.90
N ILE A 52 4.08 1.66 14.85
CA ILE A 52 3.15 1.26 13.80
C ILE A 52 1.92 0.74 14.53
N ALA A 53 0.79 1.43 14.37
CA ALA A 53 -0.48 0.99 14.92
C ALA A 53 -1.52 0.84 13.81
N GLN A 54 -2.34 -0.20 13.95
CA GLN A 54 -3.37 -0.57 13.00
C GLN A 54 -4.66 -0.87 13.75
N TYR A 55 -5.76 -0.31 13.24
CA TYR A 55 -7.09 -0.52 13.79
C TYR A 55 -8.05 -0.82 12.65
N GLU A 56 -8.89 -1.83 12.85
CA GLU A 56 -9.94 -2.21 11.93
C GLU A 56 -11.27 -1.93 12.61
N HIS A 57 -12.17 -1.25 11.92
CA HIS A 57 -13.48 -0.89 12.44
C HIS A 57 -14.58 -1.53 11.59
N ASP A 58 -15.48 -2.23 12.28
CA ASP A 58 -16.76 -2.74 11.77
C ASP A 58 -17.83 -1.74 12.24
N ASN A 59 -18.33 -0.92 11.33
CA ASN A 59 -19.22 0.20 11.66
C ASN A 59 -20.69 -0.24 11.73
N ASP A 60 -21.08 -1.28 10.99
CA ASP A 60 -22.45 -1.78 10.94
C ASP A 60 -22.69 -3.07 11.74
N ASN A 61 -21.64 -3.63 12.35
CA ASN A 61 -21.59 -4.87 13.12
C ASN A 61 -22.01 -6.10 12.30
N ASP A 62 -21.72 -6.13 11.00
CA ASP A 62 -21.98 -7.28 10.13
C ASP A 62 -20.87 -8.36 10.19
N HIS A 63 -19.88 -8.17 11.07
CA HIS A 63 -18.67 -8.98 11.23
C HIS A 63 -17.68 -8.86 10.07
N ARG A 64 -17.74 -7.76 9.31
CA ARG A 64 -16.76 -7.39 8.28
C ARG A 64 -16.19 -6.03 8.61
N TYR A 65 -14.90 -5.85 8.35
CA TYR A 65 -14.26 -4.57 8.62
C TYR A 65 -14.47 -3.60 7.45
N ASP A 66 -14.99 -2.41 7.76
CA ASP A 66 -15.28 -1.35 6.80
C ASP A 66 -14.11 -0.38 6.62
N GLU A 67 -13.35 -0.15 7.69
CA GLU A 67 -12.30 0.87 7.75
C GLU A 67 -11.00 0.29 8.30
N LEU A 68 -9.89 0.64 7.64
CA LEU A 68 -8.54 0.43 8.14
C LEU A 68 -7.91 1.77 8.51
N LYS A 69 -7.58 1.94 9.78
CA LYS A 69 -6.81 3.07 10.28
C LYS A 69 -5.37 2.67 10.54
N LEU A 70 -4.45 3.28 9.79
CA LEU A 70 -3.01 3.12 9.95
C LEU A 70 -2.39 4.37 10.59
N ILE A 71 -1.51 4.16 11.56
CA ILE A 71 -0.77 5.23 12.24
C ILE A 71 0.72 4.88 12.19
N PHE A 72 1.52 5.81 11.69
CA PHE A 72 2.96 5.71 11.56
C PHE A 72 3.64 6.84 12.32
N ASP A 73 4.44 6.50 13.32
CA ASP A 73 5.29 7.47 14.01
C ASP A 73 6.72 7.33 13.45
N ILE A 74 7.17 8.36 12.73
CA ILE A 74 8.40 8.30 11.94
C ILE A 74 9.48 9.20 12.56
N PRO A 75 10.69 8.69 12.84
CA PRO A 75 11.78 9.49 13.37
C PRO A 75 12.45 10.30 12.27
N VAL A 76 11.92 11.49 11.97
CA VAL A 76 12.59 12.47 11.07
C VAL A 76 13.04 13.66 11.90
N ASP A 77 14.31 14.07 11.77
CA ASP A 77 14.77 15.32 12.36
C ASP A 77 14.24 16.50 11.55
N LEU A 78 13.11 17.05 11.98
CA LEU A 78 12.46 18.19 11.34
C LEU A 78 13.30 19.48 11.42
N ASN A 79 14.37 19.53 12.20
CA ASN A 79 15.29 20.67 12.22
C ASN A 79 16.23 20.66 11.02
N GLU A 80 16.57 19.48 10.51
CA GLU A 80 17.54 19.28 9.42
C GLU A 80 16.87 18.87 8.11
N THR A 81 15.68 18.27 8.17
CA THR A 81 15.03 17.61 7.02
C THR A 81 13.55 17.97 6.92
N HIS A 82 13.08 18.24 5.71
CA HIS A 82 11.67 18.42 5.41
C HIS A 82 11.10 17.18 4.74
N VAL A 83 9.91 16.75 5.17
CA VAL A 83 9.12 15.74 4.45
C VAL A 83 8.30 16.48 3.38
N ARG A 84 8.52 16.15 2.11
CA ARG A 84 7.82 16.73 0.94
C ARG A 84 6.63 15.89 0.51
N GLY A 85 6.62 14.62 0.86
CA GLY A 85 5.55 13.73 0.48
C GLY A 85 5.77 12.34 0.98
N PHE A 86 4.78 11.49 0.73
CA PHE A 86 4.86 10.07 0.99
C PHE A 86 4.08 9.29 -0.05
N ARG A 87 4.44 8.02 -0.17
CA ARG A 87 3.69 7.02 -0.90
C ARG A 87 3.49 5.81 0.00
N LEU A 88 2.25 5.42 0.19
CA LEU A 88 1.87 4.25 0.98
C LEU A 88 1.20 3.23 0.06
N LEU A 89 1.84 2.09 -0.10
CA LEU A 89 1.27 0.91 -0.74
C LEU A 89 0.70 0.00 0.35
N THR A 90 -0.58 -0.32 0.29
CA THR A 90 -1.21 -1.26 1.23
C THR A 90 -1.84 -2.43 0.49
N PHE A 91 -1.71 -3.62 1.06
CA PHE A 91 -2.19 -4.86 0.46
C PHE A 91 -3.41 -5.40 1.21
N PHE A 92 -4.38 -5.91 0.47
CA PHE A 92 -5.60 -6.48 1.02
C PHE A 92 -6.05 -7.67 0.17
N GLN A 93 -6.75 -8.61 0.80
CA GLN A 93 -7.47 -9.67 0.14
C GLN A 93 -8.89 -9.22 -0.13
N TYR A 94 -9.35 -9.46 -1.34
CA TYR A 94 -10.68 -9.18 -1.82
C TYR A 94 -11.35 -10.50 -2.17
N ARG A 95 -12.45 -10.81 -1.48
CA ARG A 95 -13.26 -12.01 -1.70
C ARG A 95 -14.64 -11.62 -2.19
N LEU A 96 -15.09 -12.23 -3.28
CA LEU A 96 -16.43 -12.03 -3.82
C LEU A 96 -17.07 -13.39 -4.06
N SER A 97 -18.22 -13.64 -3.42
CA SER A 97 -18.88 -14.95 -3.40
C SER A 97 -20.32 -14.94 -3.92
N GLU A 98 -20.79 -13.85 -4.53
CA GLU A 98 -22.21 -13.74 -4.95
C GLU A 98 -22.57 -14.59 -6.17
N ARG A 99 -21.86 -14.37 -7.29
CA ARG A 99 -22.14 -15.04 -8.59
C ARG A 99 -20.97 -15.86 -9.12
N ILE A 100 -19.80 -15.60 -8.55
CA ILE A 100 -18.52 -16.24 -8.80
C ILE A 100 -17.86 -16.44 -7.44
N GLN A 101 -16.88 -17.32 -7.35
CA GLN A 101 -15.96 -17.33 -6.22
C GLN A 101 -14.64 -16.73 -6.68
N LEU A 102 -14.40 -15.49 -6.29
CA LEU A 102 -13.17 -14.77 -6.59
C LEU A 102 -12.42 -14.53 -5.29
N GLU A 103 -11.15 -14.91 -5.28
CA GLU A 103 -10.20 -14.50 -4.25
C GLU A 103 -9.02 -13.81 -4.93
N MET A 104 -8.72 -12.62 -4.45
CA MET A 104 -7.76 -11.74 -5.08
C MET A 104 -6.96 -11.01 -4.03
N GLU A 105 -5.64 -11.07 -4.15
CA GLU A 105 -4.80 -10.08 -3.50
C GLU A 105 -4.79 -8.80 -4.32
N SER A 106 -4.83 -7.68 -3.64
CA SER A 106 -4.97 -6.38 -4.24
C SER A 106 -4.05 -5.39 -3.56
N LEU A 107 -3.77 -4.31 -4.28
CA LEU A 107 -2.89 -3.23 -3.87
C LEU A 107 -3.63 -1.90 -3.99
N ALA A 108 -3.53 -1.08 -2.95
CA ALA A 108 -3.88 0.32 -2.97
C ALA A 108 -2.60 1.15 -2.94
N ASP A 109 -2.54 2.16 -3.80
CA ASP A 109 -1.40 3.06 -3.95
C ASP A 109 -1.87 4.47 -3.59
N LEU A 110 -1.45 4.93 -2.41
CA LEU A 110 -1.79 6.21 -1.83
C LEU A 110 -0.56 7.11 -1.98
N MET A 111 -0.65 8.21 -2.71
CA MET A 111 0.48 9.12 -2.92
C MET A 111 0.07 10.56 -2.61
N VAL A 112 0.86 11.22 -1.77
CA VAL A 112 0.73 12.64 -1.45
C VAL A 112 2.07 13.29 -1.70
N ASN A 113 2.09 14.26 -2.61
CA ASN A 113 3.25 15.12 -2.85
C ASN A 113 2.77 16.55 -2.63
N ASP A 114 3.23 17.19 -1.56
CA ASP A 114 2.93 18.59 -1.28
C ASP A 114 4.18 19.44 -1.49
N HIS A 115 3.99 20.59 -2.10
CA HIS A 115 5.06 21.57 -2.28
C HIS A 115 5.35 22.28 -0.95
N SER A 116 4.39 22.26 -0.03
CA SER A 116 4.53 22.78 1.32
C SER A 116 4.92 21.64 2.28
N PRO A 117 5.91 21.84 3.17
CA PRO A 117 6.19 20.87 4.21
C PRO A 117 4.97 20.76 5.14
N GLY A 118 4.35 19.58 5.16
CA GLY A 118 3.19 19.25 5.98
C GLY A 118 3.58 18.35 7.16
N GLN A 119 2.91 18.53 8.30
CA GLN A 119 3.07 17.64 9.46
C GLN A 119 2.05 16.49 9.48
N TYR A 120 0.96 16.63 8.72
CA TYR A 120 -0.11 15.63 8.65
C TYR A 120 -0.71 15.59 7.25
N ALA A 121 -1.20 14.41 6.86
CA ALA A 121 -2.03 14.24 5.67
C ALA A 121 -3.20 13.32 6.01
N ARG A 122 -4.38 13.65 5.50
CA ARG A 122 -5.57 12.81 5.58
C ARG A 122 -5.96 12.41 4.17
N ILE A 123 -6.03 11.12 3.93
CA ILE A 123 -6.45 10.55 2.66
C ILE A 123 -7.72 9.76 2.93
N GLU A 124 -8.78 10.08 2.20
CA GLU A 124 -10.01 9.31 2.16
C GLU A 124 -10.13 8.74 0.77
N GLY A 125 -10.54 7.49 0.66
CA GLY A 125 -10.76 6.91 -0.66
C GLY A 125 -11.68 5.70 -0.62
N HIS A 126 -12.27 5.42 -1.77
CA HIS A 126 -13.21 4.32 -1.93
C HIS A 126 -12.58 3.18 -2.70
N LEU A 127 -12.77 1.96 -2.21
CA LEU A 127 -12.32 0.76 -2.88
C LEU A 127 -13.34 0.31 -3.93
N GLU A 128 -12.95 0.32 -5.20
CA GLU A 128 -13.79 -0.14 -6.29
C GLU A 128 -13.22 -1.37 -6.98
N PHE A 129 -14.07 -2.36 -7.27
CA PHE A 129 -13.70 -3.52 -8.07
C PHE A 129 -13.94 -3.27 -9.57
N ILE A 130 -12.86 -3.25 -10.34
CA ILE A 130 -12.88 -3.06 -11.79
C ILE A 130 -12.59 -4.39 -12.49
N GLN A 131 -13.63 -4.95 -13.11
CA GLN A 131 -13.53 -6.15 -13.93
C GLN A 131 -13.18 -5.79 -15.38
N ARG A 132 -12.00 -6.19 -15.89
CA ARG A 132 -11.59 -5.91 -17.27
C ARG A 132 -12.01 -6.97 -18.28
N LYS A 133 -12.34 -8.19 -17.81
CA LYS A 133 -12.83 -9.29 -18.65
C LYS A 133 -13.94 -10.06 -17.94
N PRO A 134 -14.96 -10.57 -18.68
CA PRO A 134 -16.01 -11.39 -18.10
C PRO A 134 -15.40 -12.63 -17.43
N PHE A 135 -15.94 -12.97 -16.26
CA PHE A 135 -15.62 -14.22 -15.59
C PHE A 135 -16.41 -15.37 -16.21
N HIS A 136 -15.89 -16.58 -16.08
CA HIS A 136 -16.65 -17.77 -16.43
C HIS A 136 -17.82 -17.93 -15.44
N HIS A 137 -19.00 -18.27 -15.95
CA HIS A 137 -20.18 -18.48 -15.12
C HIS A 137 -19.93 -19.60 -14.08
N ARG A 138 -20.18 -19.32 -12.80
CA ARG A 138 -19.88 -20.22 -11.66
C ARG A 138 -18.42 -20.67 -11.59
N GLY A 139 -17.51 -19.89 -12.18
CA GLY A 139 -16.09 -20.14 -12.10
C GLY A 139 -15.55 -19.84 -10.70
N TYR A 140 -14.56 -20.63 -10.33
CA TYR A 140 -13.66 -20.34 -9.22
C TYR A 140 -12.43 -19.64 -9.81
N GLU A 141 -12.12 -18.44 -9.33
CA GLU A 141 -11.03 -17.61 -9.84
C GLU A 141 -10.04 -17.33 -8.70
N PHE A 142 -9.15 -18.28 -8.45
CA PHE A 142 -8.07 -18.17 -7.45
C PHE A 142 -6.74 -17.67 -8.04
N ARG A 143 -6.70 -17.44 -9.36
CA ARG A 143 -5.47 -17.05 -10.07
C ARG A 143 -4.85 -15.74 -9.58
N TYR A 144 -5.64 -14.92 -8.91
CA TYR A 144 -5.21 -13.62 -8.38
C TYR A 144 -4.97 -13.67 -6.87
N ASN A 145 -5.10 -14.82 -6.21
CA ASN A 145 -4.93 -14.95 -4.77
C ASN A 145 -3.46 -15.04 -4.32
N GLN A 146 -2.52 -15.08 -5.26
CA GLN A 146 -1.09 -15.16 -4.95
C GLN A 146 -0.47 -13.77 -4.93
N SER A 147 0.43 -13.54 -3.96
CA SER A 147 1.27 -12.35 -3.96
C SER A 147 2.17 -12.34 -5.19
N ILE A 148 2.33 -11.16 -5.77
CA ILE A 148 3.27 -10.97 -6.89
C ILE A 148 4.68 -10.75 -6.37
N ILE A 149 4.84 -10.31 -5.13
CA ILE A 149 6.13 -9.93 -4.55
C ILE A 149 6.95 -11.20 -4.32
N PRO A 150 8.04 -11.44 -5.09
CA PRO A 150 8.88 -12.60 -4.85
C PRO A 150 9.63 -12.44 -3.52
N LEU A 151 9.95 -13.56 -2.88
CA LEU A 151 10.60 -13.57 -1.57
C LEU A 151 12.13 -13.46 -1.65
N ASP A 152 12.72 -13.81 -2.80
CA ASP A 152 14.16 -14.07 -2.94
C ASP A 152 14.85 -13.35 -4.12
N GLU A 153 14.17 -12.45 -4.83
CA GLU A 153 14.72 -11.78 -6.01
C GLU A 153 14.87 -10.26 -5.81
N LYS A 154 15.76 -9.64 -6.59
CA LYS A 154 15.88 -8.18 -6.65
C LYS A 154 14.63 -7.62 -7.34
N ILE A 155 13.82 -6.86 -6.61
CA ILE A 155 12.55 -6.35 -7.10
C ILE A 155 12.60 -4.83 -7.15
N TYR A 156 12.10 -4.26 -8.24
CA TYR A 156 11.85 -2.83 -8.34
C TYR A 156 10.40 -2.53 -7.96
N LEU A 157 10.17 -1.46 -7.22
CA LEU A 157 8.83 -1.09 -6.76
C LEU A 157 7.88 -0.81 -7.93
N GLU A 158 8.41 -0.24 -9.01
CA GLU A 158 7.71 0.03 -10.26
C GLU A 158 7.18 -1.26 -10.88
N ASP A 159 7.95 -2.35 -10.80
CA ASP A 159 7.54 -3.65 -11.32
C ASP A 159 6.40 -4.25 -10.50
N ILE A 160 6.41 -4.08 -9.18
CA ILE A 160 5.28 -4.48 -8.30
C ILE A 160 4.01 -3.78 -8.77
N LEU A 161 4.04 -2.45 -8.84
CA LEU A 161 2.91 -1.62 -9.25
C LEU A 161 2.41 -1.98 -10.63
N LEU A 162 3.32 -2.14 -11.58
CA LEU A 162 3.02 -2.51 -12.95
C LEU A 162 2.34 -3.88 -13.01
N GLN A 163 2.81 -4.86 -12.24
CA GLN A 163 2.25 -6.20 -12.23
C GLN A 163 0.85 -6.25 -11.59
N TYR A 164 0.60 -5.55 -10.46
CA TYR A 164 -0.76 -5.43 -9.93
C TYR A 164 -1.68 -4.68 -10.91
N SER A 165 -1.17 -3.65 -11.59
CA SER A 165 -1.95 -2.92 -12.60
C SER A 165 -2.36 -3.76 -13.81
N ARG A 166 -1.59 -4.82 -14.14
CA ARG A 166 -1.83 -5.73 -15.27
C ARG A 166 -2.83 -6.83 -14.96
N ARG A 167 -3.23 -7.02 -13.70
CA ARG A 167 -4.27 -7.98 -13.34
C ARG A 167 -5.55 -7.68 -14.13
N LYS A 168 -6.25 -8.74 -14.58
CA LYS A 168 -7.50 -8.60 -15.36
C LYS A 168 -8.66 -8.11 -14.50
N CYS A 169 -8.45 -8.04 -13.20
CA CYS A 169 -9.32 -7.43 -12.23
C CYS A 169 -8.43 -6.58 -11.34
N LYS A 170 -8.83 -5.34 -11.13
CA LYS A 170 -8.09 -4.36 -10.34
C LYS A 170 -9.04 -3.80 -9.31
N SER A 171 -8.53 -3.61 -8.10
CA SER A 171 -9.13 -2.70 -7.14
C SER A 171 -8.47 -1.33 -7.26
N SER A 172 -9.26 -0.27 -7.40
CA SER A 172 -8.77 1.10 -7.37
C SER A 172 -9.21 1.79 -6.09
N VAL A 173 -8.33 2.60 -5.53
CA VAL A 173 -8.69 3.62 -4.56
C VAL A 173 -8.87 4.92 -5.33
N LEU A 174 -10.07 5.49 -5.26
CA LEU A 174 -10.37 6.83 -5.77
C LEU A 174 -10.36 7.82 -4.60
N PHE A 175 -9.67 8.95 -4.78
CA PHE A 175 -9.58 10.05 -3.81
C PHE A 175 -10.47 11.22 -4.22
#